data_AF-A0A8J7B442-F1
#
_entry.id   AF-A0A8J7B442-F1
#
_cell.length_a   1.000
_cell.length_b   1.000
_cell.length_c   1.000
_cell.angle_alpha   90.00
_cell.angle_beta   90.00
_cell.angle_gamma   90.00
#
_symmetry.space_group_name_H-M   'P 1'
#
loop_
_entity.id
_entity.type
_entity.pdbx_description
1 polymer ?
#
loop_
_entity_poly.entity_id
_entity_poly.type
_entity_poly.pdbx_seq_one_letter_code
_entity_poly.pdbx_strand_id
1 'polypeptide(L)'
;MSVLKKGEVAPSRVKGVVRYLQQAKGKRERRNTLEALLSPTTLINKGGNEQASRNMIHITVSECIKMGLLIENEEISEVSLNPELDLDESSLPYTLAQLLLNTPDHSENYDLARVLAWYLAQDFFSAPRNWQEFQQRLREQIGADLLELNDVRFGQFRDWSRYLGFSWSNSLAGNQILVPDPTIYLKSNLNRIFDGITNQQVLLGDFIKLLGKDCPIFETGSFREAVDDQLRNRDSNYLSNTTSMALLRLEDEGLIKLEKLSDITVWILQDESTRRISHITYLSESSRGENA
;
A
#
# COMPACT_ATOMS: atom_id res chain seq x y z
N MET A 1 -12.91 10.57 5.13
CA MET A 1 -11.47 10.32 5.17
C MET A 1 -11.08 9.64 3.88
N SER A 2 -10.54 10.41 2.93
CA SER A 2 -9.87 9.87 1.76
C SER A 2 -8.51 10.54 1.76
N VAL A 3 -7.44 9.79 2.01
CA VAL A 3 -6.07 10.32 1.99
C VAL A 3 -5.70 10.93 0.62
N LEU A 4 -6.47 10.61 -0.43
CA LEU A 4 -6.36 11.25 -1.74
C LEU A 4 -6.98 12.66 -1.78
N LYS A 5 -8.04 12.91 -0.99
CA LYS A 5 -8.79 14.18 -1.01
C LYS A 5 -8.15 15.27 -0.15
N LYS A 6 -7.31 14.90 0.82
CA LYS A 6 -6.66 15.82 1.76
C LYS A 6 -5.15 15.84 1.53
N GLY A 7 -4.67 16.81 0.74
CA GLY A 7 -3.25 16.90 0.35
C GLY A 7 -2.29 17.13 1.53
N GLU A 8 -2.83 17.54 2.67
CA GLU A 8 -2.12 17.68 3.93
C GLU A 8 -1.74 16.31 4.52
N VAL A 9 -2.48 15.24 4.22
CA VAL A 9 -2.27 13.90 4.79
C VAL A 9 -1.29 13.11 3.92
N ALA A 10 -0.04 13.57 3.89
CA ALA A 10 1.04 12.90 3.17
C ALA A 10 1.71 11.82 4.06
N PRO A 11 2.23 10.72 3.47
CA PRO A 11 2.89 9.66 4.24
C PRO A 11 4.03 10.16 5.12
N SER A 12 4.80 11.14 4.66
CA SER A 12 5.91 11.74 5.41
C SER A 12 5.45 12.41 6.71
N ARG A 13 4.29 13.06 6.71
CA ARG A 13 3.73 13.71 7.90
C ARG A 13 3.15 12.70 8.88
N VAL A 14 2.45 11.68 8.36
CA VAL A 14 1.97 10.54 9.17
C VAL A 14 3.16 9.85 9.86
N LYS A 15 4.22 9.56 9.11
CA LYS A 15 5.46 9.00 9.64
C LYS A 15 6.11 9.91 10.70
N GLY A 16 6.09 11.22 10.49
CA GLY A 16 6.57 12.20 11.46
C GLY A 16 5.80 12.15 12.79
N VAL A 17 4.47 12.09 12.73
CA VAL A 17 3.61 11.96 13.91
C VAL A 17 3.91 10.66 14.66
N VAL A 18 3.95 9.53 13.95
CA VAL A 18 4.21 8.22 14.57
C VAL A 18 5.59 8.18 15.23
N ARG A 19 6.65 8.62 14.52
CA ARG A 19 8.00 8.68 15.07
C ARG A 19 8.09 9.56 16.31
N TYR A 20 7.43 10.72 16.31
CA TYR A 20 7.39 11.58 17.48
C TYR A 20 6.76 10.87 18.68
N LEU A 21 5.56 10.30 18.48
CA LEU A 21 4.84 9.63 19.56
C LEU A 21 5.60 8.40 20.06
N GLN A 22 6.26 7.63 19.21
CA GLN A 22 7.11 6.51 19.63
C GLN A 22 8.22 6.93 20.62
N GLN A 23 8.74 8.15 20.50
CA GLN A 23 9.77 8.70 21.38
C GLN A 23 9.19 9.48 22.57
N ALA A 24 7.92 9.86 22.51
CA ALA A 24 7.25 10.57 23.58
C ALA A 24 7.02 9.66 24.80
N LYS A 25 7.06 10.24 26.01
CA LYS A 25 6.90 9.49 27.26
C LYS A 25 5.53 8.80 27.30
N GLY A 26 5.54 7.47 27.34
CA GLY A 26 4.31 6.67 27.37
C GLY A 26 3.57 6.61 26.03
N LYS A 27 4.26 6.91 24.91
CA LYS A 27 3.71 6.88 23.54
C LYS A 27 2.53 7.83 23.30
N ARG A 28 2.53 8.96 24.00
CA ARG A 28 1.41 9.91 24.08
C ARG A 28 1.89 11.35 24.23
N GLU A 29 1.05 12.29 23.82
CA GLU A 29 1.30 13.73 23.94
C GLU A 29 -0.01 14.53 23.93
N ARG A 30 -0.02 15.70 24.56
CA ARG A 30 -1.13 16.66 24.41
C ARG A 30 -1.22 17.11 22.96
N ARG A 31 -2.42 17.10 22.39
CA ARG A 31 -2.66 17.46 20.98
C ARG A 31 -2.03 18.78 20.57
N ASN A 32 -2.25 19.83 21.36
CA ASN A 32 -1.70 21.17 21.09
C ASN A 32 -0.15 21.18 21.11
N THR A 33 0.46 20.41 22.00
CA THR A 33 1.93 20.28 22.09
C THR A 33 2.47 19.56 20.85
N LEU A 34 1.85 18.44 20.47
CA LEU A 34 2.18 17.67 19.27
C LEU A 34 2.10 18.55 18.01
N GLU A 35 0.99 19.28 17.83
CA GLU A 35 0.77 20.18 16.69
C GLU A 35 1.80 21.32 16.66
N ALA A 36 2.12 21.92 17.81
CA ALA A 36 3.11 22.99 17.90
C ALA A 36 4.54 22.54 17.61
N LEU A 37 4.92 21.31 17.99
CA LEU A 37 6.26 20.76 17.79
C LEU A 37 6.50 20.32 16.34
N LEU A 38 5.51 19.69 15.72
CA LEU A 38 5.62 19.23 14.32
C LEU A 38 5.38 20.33 13.29
N SER A 39 4.83 21.48 13.71
CA SER A 39 4.72 22.69 12.91
C SER A 39 5.12 23.94 13.71
N PRO A 40 6.43 24.12 14.04
CA PRO A 40 6.90 25.27 14.81
C PRO A 40 6.61 26.58 14.08
N THR A 41 6.08 27.57 14.80
CA THR A 41 5.78 28.90 14.24
C THR A 41 7.01 29.62 13.70
N THR A 42 8.19 29.30 14.23
CA THR A 42 9.47 29.89 13.79
C THR A 42 9.93 29.43 12.41
N LEU A 43 9.44 28.29 11.92
CA LEU A 43 9.72 27.77 10.57
C LEU A 43 8.70 28.27 9.53
N ILE A 44 7.65 28.94 9.98
CA ILE A 44 6.68 29.59 9.10
C ILE A 44 7.33 30.91 8.67
N ASN A 45 7.72 30.99 7.39
CA ASN A 45 8.29 32.22 6.82
C ASN A 45 7.44 33.43 7.24
N LYS A 46 8.09 34.57 7.57
CA LYS A 46 7.47 35.86 7.95
C LYS A 46 6.69 36.50 6.79
N GLY A 47 5.68 35.79 6.29
CA GLY A 47 4.90 36.07 5.08
C GLY A 47 4.03 34.89 4.61
N GLY A 48 4.21 33.70 5.21
CA GLY A 48 3.30 32.56 5.05
C GLY A 48 2.13 32.64 6.04
N ASN A 49 1.00 32.04 5.67
CA ASN A 49 -0.18 31.98 6.52
C ASN A 49 0.05 31.00 7.69
N GLU A 50 0.35 31.51 8.90
CA GLU A 50 0.58 30.69 10.11
C GLU A 50 -0.55 29.70 10.38
N GLN A 51 -1.78 30.11 10.06
CA GLN A 51 -2.97 29.28 10.17
C GLN A 51 -2.88 28.04 9.26
N ALA A 52 -2.31 28.16 8.06
CA ALA A 52 -2.26 27.08 7.08
C ALA A 52 -1.31 25.94 7.49
N SER A 53 -0.15 26.25 8.08
CA SER A 53 0.83 25.21 8.49
C SER A 53 0.37 24.43 9.72
N ARG A 54 -0.19 25.13 10.73
CA ARG A 54 -0.82 24.46 11.89
C ARG A 54 -2.00 23.59 11.44
N ASN A 55 -2.78 24.07 10.47
CA ASN A 55 -3.89 23.30 9.92
C ASN A 55 -3.41 22.00 9.26
N MET A 56 -2.22 21.94 8.65
CA MET A 56 -1.73 20.69 8.04
C MET A 56 -1.51 19.56 9.05
N ILE A 57 -0.81 19.84 10.17
CA ILE A 57 -0.57 18.82 11.20
C ILE A 57 -1.87 18.48 11.92
N HIS A 58 -2.69 19.49 12.22
CA HIS A 58 -4.01 19.28 12.79
C HIS A 58 -4.89 18.34 11.93
N ILE A 59 -4.93 18.57 10.61
CA ILE A 59 -5.63 17.69 9.65
C ILE A 59 -4.98 16.30 9.66
N THR A 60 -3.65 16.21 9.64
CA THR A 60 -2.94 14.92 9.66
C THR A 60 -3.29 14.11 10.90
N VAL A 61 -3.21 14.69 12.10
CA VAL A 61 -3.55 14.04 13.38
C VAL A 61 -5.02 13.61 13.38
N SER A 62 -5.92 14.49 12.94
CA SER A 62 -7.36 14.17 12.86
C SER A 62 -7.64 12.97 11.96
N GLU A 63 -6.98 12.87 10.81
CA GLU A 63 -7.17 11.74 9.90
C GLU A 63 -6.47 10.48 10.43
N CYS A 64 -5.35 10.60 11.14
CA CYS A 64 -4.72 9.46 11.82
C CYS A 64 -5.63 8.88 12.92
N ILE A 65 -6.37 9.72 13.64
CA ILE A 65 -7.39 9.28 14.61
C ILE A 65 -8.53 8.57 13.89
N LYS A 66 -9.06 9.17 12.80
CA LYS A 66 -10.16 8.57 12.03
C LYS A 66 -9.82 7.22 11.40
N MET A 67 -8.57 7.00 10.98
CA MET A 67 -8.16 5.69 10.46
C MET A 67 -7.84 4.68 11.56
N GLY A 68 -7.90 5.06 12.84
CA GLY A 68 -7.58 4.17 13.96
C GLY A 68 -6.08 3.99 14.21
N LEU A 69 -5.22 4.79 13.56
CA LEU A 69 -3.78 4.80 13.83
C LEU A 69 -3.47 5.41 15.20
N LEU A 70 -4.23 6.44 15.57
CA LEU A 70 -4.13 7.14 16.84
C LEU A 70 -5.45 7.04 17.61
N ILE A 71 -5.35 7.13 18.94
CA ILE A 71 -6.50 7.30 19.82
C ILE A 71 -6.39 8.65 20.54
N GLU A 72 -7.53 9.31 20.75
CA GLU A 72 -7.62 10.58 21.46
C GLU A 72 -8.42 10.40 22.76
N ASN A 73 -7.85 10.87 23.86
CA ASN A 73 -8.59 11.06 25.10
C ASN A 73 -9.12 12.50 25.12
N GLU A 74 -10.43 12.64 24.91
CA GLU A 74 -11.10 13.94 24.80
C GLU A 74 -11.05 14.75 26.11
N GLU A 75 -11.06 14.10 27.28
CA GLU A 75 -11.11 14.79 28.58
C GLU A 75 -9.83 15.60 28.86
N ILE A 76 -8.69 15.07 28.43
CA ILE A 76 -7.36 15.67 28.65
C ILE A 76 -6.68 16.13 27.36
N SER A 77 -7.37 16.02 26.21
CA SER A 77 -6.88 16.35 24.86
C SER A 77 -5.50 15.71 24.58
N GLU A 78 -5.38 14.43 24.91
CA GLU A 78 -4.17 13.64 24.74
C GLU A 78 -4.32 12.69 23.56
N VAL A 79 -3.31 12.65 22.69
CA VAL A 79 -3.26 11.75 21.54
C VAL A 79 -2.15 10.73 21.77
N SER A 80 -2.43 9.46 21.49
CA SER A 80 -1.47 8.37 21.61
C SER A 80 -1.56 7.41 20.43
N LEU A 81 -0.49 6.62 20.23
CA LEU A 81 -0.53 5.51 19.28
C LEU A 81 -1.59 4.51 19.74
N ASN A 82 -2.37 3.98 18.81
CA ASN A 82 -3.32 2.92 19.15
C ASN A 82 -2.54 1.69 19.69
N PRO A 83 -2.75 1.28 20.96
CA PRO A 83 -2.01 0.20 21.59
C PRO A 83 -2.34 -1.19 21.02
N GLU A 84 -3.45 -1.33 20.28
CA GLU A 84 -3.81 -2.57 19.58
C GLU A 84 -2.97 -2.79 18.32
N LEU A 85 -2.25 -1.76 17.86
CA LEU A 85 -1.38 -1.84 16.71
C LEU A 85 0.06 -2.09 17.15
N ASP A 86 0.68 -3.15 16.64
CA ASP A 86 2.11 -3.42 16.83
C ASP A 86 2.95 -2.52 15.91
N LEU A 87 3.10 -1.26 16.33
CA LEU A 87 3.71 -0.19 15.55
C LEU A 87 5.19 0.01 15.88
N ASP A 88 6.04 -0.42 14.97
CA ASP A 88 7.40 0.08 14.81
C ASP A 88 7.55 0.82 13.46
N GLU A 89 8.73 1.37 13.18
CA GLU A 89 8.94 2.10 11.93
C GLU A 89 8.86 1.20 10.68
N SER A 90 9.26 -0.06 10.80
CA SER A 90 9.28 -1.03 9.71
C SER A 90 7.89 -1.61 9.43
N SER A 91 7.04 -1.77 10.45
CA SER A 91 5.67 -2.27 10.34
C SER A 91 4.66 -1.19 9.94
N LEU A 92 5.04 0.10 10.00
CA LEU A 92 4.14 1.21 9.73
C LEU A 92 3.53 1.21 8.31
N PRO A 93 4.28 0.98 7.21
CA PRO A 93 3.68 0.91 5.87
C PRO A 93 2.64 -0.20 5.75
N TYR A 94 2.93 -1.37 6.31
CA TYR A 94 2.01 -2.49 6.32
C TYR A 94 0.76 -2.18 7.14
N THR A 95 0.92 -1.65 8.35
CA THR A 95 -0.19 -1.28 9.23
C THR A 95 -1.10 -0.25 8.56
N LEU A 96 -0.52 0.75 7.91
CA LEU A 96 -1.29 1.74 7.14
C LEU A 96 -2.02 1.12 5.96
N ALA A 97 -1.42 0.16 5.26
CA ALA A 97 -2.13 -0.57 4.21
C ALA A 97 -3.36 -1.29 4.76
N GLN A 98 -3.28 -1.92 5.94
CA GLN A 98 -4.43 -2.56 6.58
C GLN A 98 -5.52 -1.56 6.97
N LEU A 99 -5.14 -0.46 7.64
CA LEU A 99 -6.09 0.58 8.07
C LEU A 99 -6.78 1.29 6.89
N LEU A 100 -6.06 1.47 5.78
CA LEU A 100 -6.58 2.17 4.60
C LEU A 100 -7.36 1.25 3.65
N LEU A 101 -6.97 -0.02 3.53
CA LEU A 101 -7.50 -0.91 2.49
C LEU A 101 -8.42 -2.01 3.04
N ASN A 102 -8.26 -2.42 4.29
CA ASN A 102 -8.89 -3.62 4.84
C ASN A 102 -9.79 -3.36 6.06
N THR A 103 -10.16 -2.10 6.31
CA THR A 103 -11.07 -1.74 7.41
C THR A 103 -12.48 -1.47 6.85
N PRO A 104 -13.47 -2.37 7.08
CA PRO A 104 -14.79 -2.30 6.45
C PRO A 104 -15.57 -1.02 6.75
N ASP A 105 -15.41 -0.48 7.97
CA ASP A 105 -16.15 0.70 8.42
C ASP A 105 -15.59 2.01 7.85
N HIS A 106 -14.43 1.96 7.18
CA HIS A 106 -13.72 3.14 6.67
C HIS A 106 -13.91 3.31 5.16
N SER A 107 -15.16 3.21 4.69
CA SER A 107 -15.54 3.30 3.27
C SER A 107 -15.03 4.56 2.55
N GLU A 108 -14.75 5.63 3.30
CA GLU A 108 -14.21 6.86 2.75
C GLU A 108 -12.78 6.68 2.17
N ASN A 109 -12.01 5.70 2.65
CA ASN A 109 -10.66 5.38 2.15
C ASN A 109 -10.67 4.53 0.88
N TYR A 110 -11.84 4.04 0.47
CA TYR A 110 -11.96 3.13 -0.67
C TYR A 110 -11.53 3.76 -1.98
N ASP A 111 -11.47 5.09 -2.07
CA ASP A 111 -10.90 5.78 -3.23
C ASP A 111 -9.46 5.32 -3.49
N LEU A 112 -8.60 5.27 -2.45
CA LEU A 112 -7.21 4.81 -2.61
C LEU A 112 -7.17 3.34 -3.04
N ALA A 113 -7.99 2.50 -2.40
CA ALA A 113 -8.03 1.06 -2.70
C ALA A 113 -8.48 0.79 -4.14
N ARG A 114 -9.50 1.48 -4.63
CA ARG A 114 -9.99 1.36 -6.02
C ARG A 114 -8.93 1.81 -7.02
N VAL A 115 -8.27 2.94 -6.78
CA VAL A 115 -7.21 3.45 -7.66
C VAL A 115 -6.01 2.48 -7.67
N LEU A 116 -5.60 1.97 -6.52
CA LEU A 116 -4.52 0.97 -6.41
C LEU A 116 -4.88 -0.33 -7.12
N ALA A 117 -6.08 -0.87 -6.88
CA ALA A 117 -6.55 -2.10 -7.52
C ALA A 117 -6.54 -1.96 -9.05
N TRP A 118 -7.01 -0.82 -9.56
CA TRP A 118 -6.94 -0.52 -10.99
C TRP A 118 -5.52 -0.37 -11.51
N TYR A 119 -4.64 0.28 -10.76
CA TYR A 119 -3.27 0.50 -11.19
C TYR A 119 -2.45 -0.80 -11.21
N LEU A 120 -2.66 -1.70 -10.24
CA LEU A 120 -2.05 -3.03 -10.19
C LEU A 120 -2.66 -4.03 -11.19
N ALA A 121 -3.82 -3.71 -11.76
CA ALA A 121 -4.43 -4.48 -12.84
C ALA A 121 -3.86 -4.12 -14.23
N GLN A 122 -3.08 -3.04 -14.34
CA GLN A 122 -2.43 -2.67 -15.59
C GLN A 122 -1.29 -3.64 -15.91
N ASP A 123 -0.94 -3.74 -17.20
CA ASP A 123 0.26 -4.43 -17.63
C ASP A 123 1.51 -3.66 -17.17
N PHE A 124 2.49 -4.35 -16.57
CA PHE A 124 3.69 -3.74 -15.97
C PHE A 124 4.49 -2.90 -16.97
N PHE A 125 4.58 -3.34 -18.23
CA PHE A 125 5.40 -2.69 -19.26
C PHE A 125 4.72 -1.48 -19.88
N SER A 126 3.38 -1.49 -19.90
CA SER A 126 2.57 -0.45 -20.54
C SER A 126 1.72 0.39 -19.58
N ALA A 127 1.86 0.18 -18.26
CA ALA A 127 1.15 0.95 -17.24
C ALA A 127 1.35 2.47 -17.42
N PRO A 128 0.32 3.29 -17.13
CA PRO A 128 0.41 4.73 -17.27
C PRO A 128 1.43 5.31 -16.28
N ARG A 129 2.30 6.19 -16.79
CA ARG A 129 3.51 6.63 -16.08
C ARG A 129 3.40 8.00 -15.43
N ASN A 130 2.52 8.84 -15.96
CA ASN A 130 2.30 10.22 -15.54
C ASN A 130 0.80 10.54 -15.52
N TRP A 131 0.43 11.72 -15.03
CA TRP A 131 -0.97 12.10 -14.89
C TRP A 131 -1.75 12.08 -16.23
N GLN A 132 -1.14 12.52 -17.33
CA GLN A 132 -1.82 12.58 -18.63
C GLN A 132 -2.16 11.18 -19.14
N GLU A 133 -1.19 10.26 -19.12
CA GLU A 133 -1.41 8.86 -19.49
C GLU A 133 -2.39 8.17 -18.54
N PHE A 134 -2.29 8.46 -17.23
CA PHE A 134 -3.16 7.90 -16.22
C PHE A 134 -4.61 8.29 -16.47
N GLN A 135 -4.87 9.60 -16.65
CA GLN A 135 -6.20 10.12 -16.93
C GLN A 135 -6.77 9.56 -18.23
N GLN A 136 -5.97 9.50 -19.29
CA GLN A 136 -6.39 8.96 -20.57
C GLN A 136 -6.81 7.49 -20.43
N ARG A 137 -5.94 6.65 -19.86
CA ARG A 137 -6.21 5.22 -19.72
C ARG A 137 -7.39 4.93 -18.80
N LEU A 138 -7.54 5.72 -17.74
CA LEU A 138 -8.68 5.62 -16.84
C LEU A 138 -10.01 5.87 -17.55
N ARG A 139 -10.04 6.94 -18.37
CA ARG A 139 -11.21 7.31 -19.19
C ARG A 139 -11.57 6.21 -20.18
N GLU A 140 -10.58 5.63 -20.83
CA GLU A 140 -10.76 4.57 -21.82
C GLU A 140 -11.28 3.26 -21.21
N GLN A 141 -10.82 2.90 -20.00
CA GLN A 141 -11.09 1.60 -19.39
C GLN A 141 -12.32 1.57 -18.47
N ILE A 142 -12.47 2.57 -17.59
CA ILE A 142 -13.48 2.54 -16.51
C ILE A 142 -14.35 3.81 -16.45
N GLY A 143 -14.04 4.82 -17.26
CA GLY A 143 -14.70 6.12 -17.24
C GLY A 143 -14.07 7.10 -16.23
N ALA A 144 -13.96 8.38 -16.61
CA ALA A 144 -13.24 9.41 -15.85
C ALA A 144 -13.80 9.66 -14.44
N ASP A 145 -15.11 9.51 -14.29
CA ASP A 145 -15.84 10.01 -13.13
C ASP A 145 -15.85 9.02 -11.97
N LEU A 146 -15.47 7.75 -12.20
CA LEU A 146 -15.58 6.70 -11.19
C LEU A 146 -14.60 6.89 -10.01
N LEU A 147 -13.47 7.55 -10.25
CA LEU A 147 -12.42 7.76 -9.24
C LEU A 147 -12.15 9.25 -8.94
N GLU A 148 -12.82 10.18 -9.63
CA GLU A 148 -12.70 11.63 -9.47
C GLU A 148 -11.24 12.13 -9.30
N LEU A 149 -10.28 11.53 -9.99
CA LEU A 149 -8.89 11.91 -9.88
C LEU A 149 -8.62 13.22 -10.63
N ASN A 150 -7.74 14.03 -10.07
CA ASN A 150 -7.12 15.18 -10.73
C ASN A 150 -5.61 15.14 -10.47
N ASP A 151 -4.86 16.06 -11.05
CA ASP A 151 -3.39 16.09 -10.93
C ASP A 151 -2.90 16.15 -9.47
N VAL A 152 -3.60 16.92 -8.62
CA VAL A 152 -3.28 17.03 -7.19
C VAL A 152 -3.54 15.70 -6.45
N ARG A 153 -4.68 15.07 -6.69
CA ARG A 153 -5.02 13.76 -6.10
C ARG A 153 -4.11 12.65 -6.64
N PHE A 154 -3.67 12.75 -7.88
CA PHE A 154 -2.68 11.84 -8.46
C PHE A 154 -1.31 11.97 -7.79
N GLY A 155 -0.89 13.19 -7.44
CA GLY A 155 0.28 13.42 -6.59
C GLY A 155 0.20 12.68 -5.26
N GLN A 156 -0.95 12.76 -4.57
CA GLN A 156 -1.19 12.01 -3.33
C GLN A 156 -1.19 10.50 -3.55
N PHE A 157 -1.85 10.02 -4.59
CA PHE A 157 -1.84 8.61 -4.96
C PHE A 157 -0.42 8.10 -5.20
N ARG A 158 0.41 8.87 -5.91
CA ARG A 158 1.82 8.52 -6.16
C ARG A 158 2.59 8.40 -4.85
N ASP A 159 2.43 9.36 -3.95
CA ASP A 159 3.16 9.36 -2.68
C ASP A 159 2.73 8.19 -1.78
N TRP A 160 1.42 7.93 -1.68
CA TRP A 160 0.88 6.81 -0.90
C TRP A 160 1.21 5.45 -1.50
N SER A 161 1.02 5.24 -2.81
CA SER A 161 1.32 3.96 -3.47
C SER A 161 2.79 3.57 -3.30
N ARG A 162 3.70 4.55 -3.40
CA ARG A 162 5.14 4.32 -3.17
C ARG A 162 5.46 4.00 -1.72
N TYR A 163 4.90 4.78 -0.80
CA TYR A 163 5.16 4.59 0.63
C TYR A 163 4.68 3.22 1.13
N LEU A 164 3.51 2.77 0.65
CA LEU A 164 2.93 1.48 0.99
C LEU A 164 3.61 0.30 0.26
N GLY A 165 4.49 0.56 -0.70
CA GLY A 165 5.25 -0.47 -1.42
C GLY A 165 4.49 -1.13 -2.58
N PHE A 166 3.49 -0.45 -3.14
CA PHE A 166 2.72 -0.88 -4.32
C PHE A 166 3.24 -0.31 -5.64
N SER A 167 4.14 0.65 -5.58
CA SER A 167 4.76 1.27 -6.75
C SER A 167 6.16 1.75 -6.43
N TRP A 168 6.96 1.98 -7.47
CA TRP A 168 8.16 2.79 -7.38
C TRP A 168 8.14 3.89 -8.41
N SER A 169 9.02 4.87 -8.21
CA SER A 169 9.23 5.93 -9.18
C SER A 169 10.69 6.12 -9.47
N ASN A 170 11.02 6.38 -10.73
CA ASN A 170 12.35 6.80 -11.14
C ASN A 170 12.25 8.11 -11.93
N SER A 171 13.29 8.93 -11.89
CA SER A 171 13.40 10.10 -12.73
C SER A 171 14.16 9.72 -14.00
N LEU A 172 13.47 9.68 -15.13
CA LEU A 172 14.08 9.47 -16.43
C LEU A 172 14.05 10.81 -17.19
N ALA A 173 15.22 11.35 -17.51
CA ALA A 173 15.35 12.62 -18.23
C ALA A 173 14.58 13.79 -17.59
N GLY A 174 14.53 13.84 -16.25
CA GLY A 174 13.83 14.90 -15.50
C GLY A 174 12.34 14.64 -15.28
N ASN A 175 11.74 13.63 -15.92
CA ASN A 175 10.35 13.25 -15.71
C ASN A 175 10.24 12.13 -14.68
N GLN A 176 9.41 12.32 -13.65
CA GLN A 176 9.09 11.24 -12.73
C GLN A 176 8.12 10.26 -13.39
N ILE A 177 8.54 9.00 -13.48
CA ILE A 177 7.75 7.89 -13.98
C ILE A 177 7.30 7.08 -12.78
N LEU A 178 6.00 6.79 -12.70
CA LEU A 178 5.42 5.84 -11.75
C LEU A 178 5.28 4.48 -12.42
N VAL A 179 5.59 3.40 -11.69
CA VAL A 179 5.47 2.02 -12.16
C VAL A 179 4.77 1.18 -11.08
N PRO A 180 3.71 0.41 -11.41
CA PRO A 180 3.05 -0.48 -10.47
C PRO A 180 3.97 -1.65 -10.15
N ASP A 181 4.28 -1.83 -8.87
CA ASP A 181 5.23 -2.84 -8.42
C ASP A 181 5.05 -3.15 -6.93
N PRO A 182 4.32 -4.23 -6.60
CA PRO A 182 4.04 -4.62 -5.23
C PRO A 182 5.17 -5.43 -4.57
N THR A 183 6.35 -5.56 -5.19
CA THR A 183 7.44 -6.40 -4.67
C THR A 183 7.78 -6.06 -3.21
N ILE A 184 7.87 -4.76 -2.89
CA ILE A 184 8.20 -4.29 -1.53
C ILE A 184 7.10 -4.64 -0.52
N TYR A 185 5.83 -4.43 -0.90
CA TYR A 185 4.70 -4.81 -0.06
C TYR A 185 4.69 -6.32 0.20
N LEU A 186 4.78 -7.14 -0.85
CA LEU A 186 4.77 -8.59 -0.73
C LEU A 186 5.95 -9.09 0.12
N LYS A 187 7.17 -8.61 -0.15
CA LYS A 187 8.38 -8.95 0.60
C LYS A 187 8.20 -8.75 2.11
N SER A 188 7.66 -7.59 2.49
CA SER A 188 7.47 -7.23 3.90
C SER A 188 6.42 -8.10 4.60
N ASN A 189 5.56 -8.77 3.83
CA ASN A 189 4.44 -9.55 4.33
C ASN A 189 4.62 -11.06 4.24
N LEU A 190 5.68 -11.56 3.58
CA LEU A 190 5.91 -13.00 3.41
C LEU A 190 5.89 -13.74 4.75
N ASN A 191 6.64 -13.27 5.75
CA ASN A 191 6.66 -13.88 7.09
C ASN A 191 5.27 -14.03 7.69
N ARG A 192 4.40 -13.03 7.51
CA ARG A 192 3.05 -13.04 8.10
C ARG A 192 2.08 -13.90 7.30
N ILE A 193 2.21 -13.95 5.97
CA ILE A 193 1.38 -14.82 5.13
C ILE A 193 1.70 -16.30 5.39
N PHE A 194 2.97 -16.63 5.65
CA PHE A 194 3.42 -17.99 5.91
C PHE A 194 3.49 -18.35 7.41
N ASP A 195 3.06 -17.46 8.29
CA ASP A 195 3.04 -17.72 9.73
C ASP A 195 2.13 -18.92 10.05
N GLY A 196 2.60 -19.82 10.91
CA GLY A 196 1.91 -21.06 11.26
C GLY A 196 1.82 -22.11 10.13
N ILE A 197 2.40 -21.88 8.96
CA ILE A 197 2.35 -22.84 7.83
C ILE A 197 3.47 -23.88 7.95
N THR A 198 3.09 -25.16 7.99
CA THR A 198 4.03 -26.28 8.03
C THR A 198 4.89 -26.32 6.77
N ASN A 199 6.21 -26.47 6.93
CA ASN A 199 7.20 -26.46 5.85
C ASN A 199 7.22 -25.18 5.00
N GLN A 200 6.52 -24.13 5.40
CA GLN A 200 6.48 -22.84 4.69
C GLN A 200 6.08 -22.99 3.21
N GLN A 201 5.32 -24.03 2.88
CA GLN A 201 4.89 -24.34 1.52
C GLN A 201 3.37 -24.43 1.46
N VAL A 202 2.78 -23.82 0.44
CA VAL A 202 1.33 -23.89 0.16
C VAL A 202 1.04 -24.00 -1.33
N LEU A 203 -0.20 -24.38 -1.64
CA LEU A 203 -0.75 -24.19 -2.96
C LEU A 203 -0.77 -22.70 -3.32
N LEU A 204 -0.35 -22.36 -4.54
CA LEU A 204 -0.33 -20.97 -4.99
C LEU A 204 -1.73 -20.35 -4.95
N GLY A 205 -2.78 -21.12 -5.24
CA GLY A 205 -4.15 -20.62 -5.13
C GLY A 205 -4.57 -20.24 -3.71
N ASP A 206 -4.07 -20.94 -2.69
CA ASP A 206 -4.36 -20.59 -1.30
C ASP A 206 -3.55 -19.38 -0.85
N PHE A 207 -2.30 -19.27 -1.29
CA PHE A 207 -1.50 -18.05 -1.12
C PHE A 207 -2.20 -16.83 -1.71
N ILE A 208 -2.72 -16.92 -2.93
CA ILE A 208 -3.42 -15.81 -3.60
C ILE A 208 -4.71 -15.44 -2.86
N LYS A 209 -5.48 -16.42 -2.38
CA LYS A 209 -6.68 -16.17 -1.56
C LYS A 209 -6.33 -15.47 -0.24
N LEU A 210 -5.27 -15.91 0.42
CA LEU A 210 -4.78 -15.28 1.66
C LEU A 210 -4.34 -13.84 1.38
N LEU A 211 -3.61 -13.61 0.29
CA LEU A 211 -3.18 -12.29 -0.13
C LEU A 211 -4.36 -11.36 -0.44
N GLY A 212 -5.36 -11.83 -1.20
CA GLY A 212 -6.56 -11.07 -1.53
C GLY A 212 -7.43 -10.76 -0.31
N LYS A 213 -7.51 -11.68 0.65
CA LYS A 213 -8.19 -11.44 1.94
C LYS A 213 -7.47 -10.39 2.79
N ASP A 214 -6.15 -10.43 2.79
CA ASP A 214 -5.34 -9.53 3.60
C ASP A 214 -5.18 -8.15 2.97
N CYS A 215 -5.15 -8.08 1.65
CA CYS A 215 -4.99 -6.86 0.89
C CYS A 215 -5.93 -6.89 -0.32
N PRO A 216 -7.14 -6.31 -0.20
CA PRO A 216 -8.25 -6.52 -1.14
C PRO A 216 -8.05 -5.91 -2.54
N ILE A 217 -6.87 -5.38 -2.83
CA ILE A 217 -6.45 -4.86 -4.15
C ILE A 217 -5.72 -5.91 -5.01
N PHE A 218 -5.35 -7.06 -4.44
CA PHE A 218 -4.79 -8.20 -5.17
C PHE A 218 -5.87 -9.16 -5.65
N GLU A 219 -5.48 -10.12 -6.50
CA GLU A 219 -6.36 -11.17 -7.01
C GLU A 219 -7.20 -11.80 -5.89
N THR A 220 -8.48 -12.07 -6.17
CA THR A 220 -9.51 -12.57 -5.20
C THR A 220 -9.89 -11.59 -4.07
N GLY A 221 -9.30 -10.39 -4.05
CA GLY A 221 -9.70 -9.30 -3.18
C GLY A 221 -10.89 -8.52 -3.74
N SER A 222 -11.72 -7.96 -2.86
CA SER A 222 -12.99 -7.32 -3.25
C SER A 222 -12.84 -6.10 -4.16
N PHE A 223 -11.82 -5.26 -3.97
CA PHE A 223 -11.57 -4.13 -4.89
C PHE A 223 -11.01 -4.61 -6.21
N ARG A 224 -10.20 -5.67 -6.20
CA ARG A 224 -9.63 -6.21 -7.42
C ARG A 224 -10.69 -6.88 -8.28
N GLU A 225 -11.56 -7.69 -7.69
CA GLU A 225 -12.68 -8.32 -8.41
C GLU A 225 -13.58 -7.28 -9.05
N ALA A 226 -13.93 -6.22 -8.33
CA ALA A 226 -14.74 -5.12 -8.86
C ALA A 226 -14.09 -4.41 -10.06
N VAL A 227 -12.75 -4.34 -10.10
CA VAL A 227 -12.02 -3.78 -11.26
C VAL A 227 -11.90 -4.78 -12.40
N ASP A 228 -11.57 -6.04 -12.10
CA ASP A 228 -11.44 -7.10 -13.10
C ASP A 228 -12.78 -7.32 -13.84
N ASP A 229 -13.91 -7.23 -13.15
CA ASP A 229 -15.26 -7.31 -13.73
C ASP A 229 -15.54 -6.18 -14.73
N GLN A 230 -15.00 -4.99 -14.48
CA GLN A 230 -15.11 -3.84 -15.38
C GLN A 230 -14.18 -3.97 -16.58
N LEU A 231 -12.93 -4.40 -16.35
CA LEU A 231 -11.93 -4.55 -17.39
C LEU A 231 -12.23 -5.76 -18.30
N ARG A 232 -12.86 -6.83 -17.79
CA ARG A 232 -13.16 -8.09 -18.50
C ARG A 232 -11.95 -8.74 -19.16
N ASN A 233 -10.76 -8.54 -18.59
CA ASN A 233 -9.49 -8.81 -19.27
C ASN A 233 -8.66 -9.95 -18.66
N ARG A 234 -9.19 -10.71 -17.70
CA ARG A 234 -8.42 -11.74 -17.00
C ARG A 234 -9.23 -12.99 -16.69
N ASP A 235 -8.71 -14.13 -17.11
CA ASP A 235 -9.21 -15.44 -16.70
C ASP A 235 -8.87 -15.70 -15.22
N SER A 236 -9.77 -16.40 -14.52
CA SER A 236 -9.70 -16.59 -13.06
C SER A 236 -8.37 -17.18 -12.56
N ASN A 237 -7.69 -18.00 -13.35
CA ASN A 237 -6.44 -18.68 -13.01
C ASN A 237 -5.16 -18.00 -13.55
N TYR A 238 -5.27 -16.80 -14.13
CA TYR A 238 -4.11 -16.01 -14.55
C TYR A 238 -3.83 -14.92 -13.51
N LEU A 239 -2.59 -14.80 -13.04
CA LEU A 239 -2.21 -13.63 -12.24
C LEU A 239 -2.07 -12.40 -13.14
N SER A 240 -2.27 -11.18 -12.60
CA SER A 240 -1.86 -10.01 -13.39
C SER A 240 -0.37 -10.06 -13.66
N ASN A 241 0.02 -9.38 -14.73
CA ASN A 241 1.41 -9.17 -15.07
C ASN A 241 2.18 -8.48 -13.91
N THR A 242 1.58 -7.51 -13.24
CA THR A 242 2.18 -6.86 -12.06
C THR A 242 2.43 -7.83 -10.89
N THR A 243 1.44 -8.65 -10.49
CA THR A 243 1.62 -9.65 -9.43
C THR A 243 2.63 -10.72 -9.84
N SER A 244 2.57 -11.17 -11.11
CA SER A 244 3.51 -12.14 -11.67
C SER A 244 4.95 -11.66 -11.59
N MET A 245 5.22 -10.44 -12.05
CA MET A 245 6.56 -9.84 -12.01
C MET A 245 7.07 -9.66 -10.57
N ALA A 246 6.20 -9.31 -9.63
CA ALA A 246 6.59 -9.19 -8.23
C ALA A 246 6.99 -10.55 -7.63
N LEU A 247 6.23 -11.62 -7.90
CA LEU A 247 6.59 -12.96 -7.45
C LEU A 247 7.88 -13.46 -8.09
N LEU A 248 8.09 -13.20 -9.38
CA LEU A 248 9.33 -13.57 -10.06
C LEU A 248 10.55 -12.86 -9.45
N ARG A 249 10.44 -11.57 -9.11
CA ARG A 249 11.52 -10.86 -8.40
C ARG A 249 11.80 -11.43 -7.03
N LEU A 250 10.77 -11.83 -6.28
CA LEU A 250 10.96 -12.47 -4.98
C LEU A 250 11.63 -13.85 -5.12
N GLU A 251 11.34 -14.59 -6.19
CA GLU A 251 12.05 -15.83 -6.53
C GLU A 251 13.51 -15.56 -6.89
N ASP A 252 13.79 -14.55 -7.74
CA ASP A 252 15.15 -14.13 -8.12
C ASP A 252 15.97 -13.63 -6.92
N GLU A 253 15.33 -12.96 -5.96
CA GLU A 253 15.94 -12.55 -4.69
C GLU A 253 16.14 -13.73 -3.72
N GLY A 254 15.71 -14.95 -4.08
CA GLY A 254 15.81 -16.16 -3.29
C GLY A 254 14.94 -16.15 -2.03
N LEU A 255 13.86 -15.36 -2.00
CA LEU A 255 12.95 -15.25 -0.85
C LEU A 255 11.82 -16.26 -0.93
N ILE A 256 11.43 -16.64 -2.14
CA ILE A 256 10.43 -17.68 -2.39
C ILE A 256 10.93 -18.64 -3.48
N LYS A 257 10.23 -19.76 -3.62
CA LYS A 257 10.40 -20.71 -4.71
C LYS A 257 9.05 -21.04 -5.32
N LEU A 258 8.92 -20.94 -6.64
CA LEU A 258 7.70 -21.19 -7.39
C LEU A 258 7.82 -22.49 -8.20
N GLU A 259 6.96 -23.47 -7.90
CA GLU A 259 7.09 -24.81 -8.47
C GLU A 259 5.79 -25.36 -9.05
N LYS A 260 5.95 -26.19 -10.09
CA LYS A 260 4.89 -27.02 -10.64
C LYS A 260 5.02 -28.45 -10.10
N LEU A 261 4.45 -28.71 -8.94
CA LEU A 261 4.40 -30.02 -8.28
C LEU A 261 3.09 -30.77 -8.55
N SER A 262 2.07 -30.11 -9.10
CA SER A 262 0.76 -30.70 -9.43
C SER A 262 0.22 -30.17 -10.76
N ASP A 263 -0.54 -31.02 -11.46
CA ASP A 263 -1.22 -30.68 -12.71
C ASP A 263 -2.69 -30.24 -12.52
N ILE A 264 -3.25 -30.37 -11.30
CA ILE A 264 -4.70 -30.22 -11.06
C ILE A 264 -5.11 -28.77 -10.79
N THR A 265 -4.29 -28.01 -10.07
CA THR A 265 -4.59 -26.60 -9.74
C THR A 265 -3.35 -25.76 -10.01
N VAL A 266 -3.32 -25.17 -11.20
CA VAL A 266 -2.20 -24.33 -11.66
C VAL A 266 -2.69 -22.91 -11.91
N TRP A 267 -1.92 -21.95 -11.40
CA TRP A 267 -2.00 -20.56 -11.79
C TRP A 267 -0.98 -20.27 -12.88
N ILE A 268 -1.33 -19.34 -13.76
CA ILE A 268 -0.47 -18.91 -14.86
C ILE A 268 0.09 -17.55 -14.50
N LEU A 269 1.42 -17.49 -14.36
CA LEU A 269 2.15 -16.24 -14.26
C LEU A 269 2.27 -15.66 -15.66
N GLN A 270 1.90 -14.40 -15.79
CA GLN A 270 2.02 -13.65 -17.02
C GLN A 270 3.43 -13.06 -17.12
N ASP A 271 4.37 -13.89 -17.58
CA ASP A 271 5.66 -13.47 -18.13
C ASP A 271 5.69 -13.72 -19.65
N GLU A 272 6.82 -13.41 -20.31
CA GLU A 272 6.99 -13.66 -21.76
C GLU A 272 6.82 -15.15 -22.16
N SER A 273 6.82 -16.08 -21.21
CA SER A 273 6.80 -17.54 -21.41
C SER A 273 5.56 -18.26 -20.85
N THR A 274 4.66 -17.56 -20.15
CA THR A 274 3.48 -18.10 -19.46
C THR A 274 3.78 -19.31 -18.55
N ARG A 275 4.49 -19.09 -17.43
CA ARG A 275 4.82 -20.15 -16.45
C ARG A 275 3.59 -20.65 -15.69
N ARG A 276 3.38 -21.97 -15.68
CA ARG A 276 2.36 -22.65 -14.85
C ARG A 276 2.93 -23.03 -13.50
N ILE A 277 2.37 -22.49 -12.42
CA ILE A 277 2.83 -22.70 -11.04
C ILE A 277 1.69 -23.27 -10.19
N SER A 278 2.01 -24.22 -9.32
CA SER A 278 1.04 -24.86 -8.43
C SER A 278 1.34 -24.61 -6.96
N HIS A 279 2.61 -24.41 -6.60
CA HIS A 279 3.06 -24.27 -5.22
C HIS A 279 4.02 -23.09 -5.09
N ILE A 280 3.99 -22.48 -3.92
CA ILE A 280 4.92 -21.44 -3.48
C ILE A 280 5.51 -21.86 -2.12
N THR A 281 6.83 -21.74 -2.00
CA THR A 281 7.55 -22.02 -0.76
C THR A 281 8.27 -20.75 -0.30
N TYR A 282 8.13 -20.38 0.96
CA TYR A 282 8.89 -19.28 1.56
C TYR A 282 10.25 -19.78 2.05
N LEU A 283 11.33 -19.16 1.55
CA LEU A 283 12.70 -19.47 1.88
C LEU A 283 13.16 -18.50 2.98
N SER A 284 12.81 -18.80 4.22
CA SER A 284 13.20 -17.99 5.38
C SER A 284 14.72 -17.75 5.43
N GLU A 285 15.17 -16.67 6.06
CA GLU A 285 16.62 -16.38 6.19
C GLU A 285 17.40 -17.52 6.89
N SER A 286 16.74 -18.28 7.77
CA SER A 286 17.31 -19.48 8.42
C SER A 286 17.76 -20.55 7.43
N SER A 287 17.10 -20.66 6.28
CA SER A 287 17.40 -21.61 5.21
C SER A 287 18.52 -21.15 4.26
N ARG A 288 18.99 -19.90 4.38
CA ARG A 288 20.09 -19.36 3.54
C ARG A 288 21.48 -19.68 4.10
N GLY A 289 21.58 -20.13 5.35
CA GLY A 289 22.83 -20.45 6.03
C GLY A 289 23.37 -21.87 5.81
N GLU A 290 22.60 -22.77 5.20
CA GLU A 290 23.02 -24.17 5.00
C GLU A 290 23.73 -24.43 3.66
N ASN A 291 23.82 -23.43 2.78
CA ASN A 291 24.45 -23.54 1.46
C ASN A 291 25.56 -22.50 1.20
N ALA A 292 26.22 -22.00 2.25
CA ALA A 292 27.39 -21.13 2.14
C ALA A 292 28.68 -21.85 2.56
#